data_AF-A0A9D9GDI5-F1
#
_entry.id   AF-A0A9D9GDI5-F1
#
_cell.length_a   1.000
_cell.length_b   1.000
_cell.length_c   1.000
_cell.angle_alpha   90.00
_cell.angle_beta   90.00
_cell.angle_gamma   90.00
#
_symmetry.space_group_name_H-M   'P 1'
#
loop_
_entity.id
_entity.type
_entity.pdbx_description
1 polymer ?
#
loop_
_entity_poly.entity_id
_entity_poly.type
_entity_poly.pdbx_seq_one_letter_code
_entity_poly.pdbx_strand_id
1 'polypeptide(L)' 'MPKMKTNAAAKKRFSFTGTGKIKRKHAYHSH' A
#
# COMPACT_ATOMS: atom_id res chain seq x y z
N MET A 1 -18.07 -15.87 11.57
CA MET A 1 -16.91 -14.96 11.68
C MET A 1 -16.85 -14.08 10.45
N PRO A 2 -16.92 -12.75 10.57
CA PRO A 2 -16.90 -11.84 9.42
C PRO A 2 -15.49 -11.77 8.79
N LYS A 3 -15.41 -11.59 7.47
CA LYS A 3 -14.13 -11.39 6.77
C LYS A 3 -13.50 -10.06 7.20
N MET A 4 -12.21 -10.08 7.56
CA MET A 4 -11.45 -8.86 7.80
C MET A 4 -11.43 -7.98 6.55
N LYS A 5 -11.75 -6.71 6.72
CA LYS A 5 -11.71 -5.71 5.65
C LYS A 5 -10.32 -5.11 5.57
N THR A 6 -9.83 -4.92 4.34
CA THR A 6 -8.56 -4.27 4.09
C THR A 6 -8.72 -2.76 4.15
N ASN A 7 -7.69 -2.06 4.62
CA ASN A 7 -7.70 -0.60 4.66
C ASN A 7 -7.56 -0.03 3.23
N ALA A 8 -8.60 0.64 2.75
CA ALA A 8 -8.64 1.20 1.40
C ALA A 8 -7.54 2.23 1.14
N ALA A 9 -7.13 2.98 2.16
CA ALA A 9 -6.09 3.99 2.05
C ALA A 9 -4.70 3.35 1.88
N ALA A 10 -4.46 2.22 2.55
CA ALA A 10 -3.23 1.45 2.40
C ALA A 10 -3.11 0.85 0.99
N LYS A 11 -4.20 0.27 0.46
CA LYS A 11 -4.23 -0.29 -0.91
C LYS A 11 -3.88 0.74 -1.99
N LYS A 12 -4.23 2.02 -1.79
CA LYS A 12 -3.91 3.11 -2.73
C LYS A 12 -2.44 3.55 -2.68
N ARG A 13 -1.73 3.28 -1.58
CA ARG A 13 -0.41 3.86 -1.29
C ARG A 13 0.73 2.84 -1.29
N PHE A 14 0.44 1.59 -0.99
CA PHE A 14 1.43 0.54 -0.79
C PHE A 14 1.14 -0.67 -1.69
N SER A 15 2.21 -1.27 -2.24
CA SER A 15 2.15 -2.53 -2.97
C SER A 15 3.29 -3.45 -2.55
N PHE A 16 3.14 -4.75 -2.78
CA PHE A 16 4.22 -5.72 -2.54
C PHE A 16 5.05 -5.93 -3.81
N THR A 17 6.34 -6.20 -3.64
CA THR A 17 7.19 -6.78 -4.68
C THR A 17 6.98 -8.29 -4.75
N GLY A 18 7.46 -8.96 -5.81
CA GLY A 18 7.36 -10.42 -5.92
C GLY A 18 8.05 -11.20 -4.78
N THR A 19 8.97 -10.56 -4.07
CA THR A 19 9.66 -11.11 -2.88
C THR A 19 9.02 -10.71 -1.55
N GLY A 20 7.88 -10.01 -1.56
CA GLY A 20 7.13 -9.63 -0.36
C GLY A 20 7.58 -8.32 0.32
N LYS A 21 8.49 -7.55 -0.26
CA LYS A 21 8.86 -6.21 0.27
C LYS A 21 7.80 -5.18 -0.07
N ILE A 22 7.64 -4.16 0.77
CA ILE A 22 6.67 -3.07 0.54
C ILE A 22 7.31 -1.98 -0.33
N LYS A 23 6.64 -1.62 -1.43
CA LYS A 23 6.96 -0.50 -2.31
C LYS A 23 6.00 0.66 -2.08
N ARG A 24 6.53 1.90 -2.13
CA ARG A 24 5.79 3.18 -2.04
C ARG A 24 6.50 4.29 -2.81
N LYS A 25 5.79 5.38 -3.09
CA LYS A 25 6.38 6.60 -3.70
C LYS A 25 7.01 7.50 -2.64
N HIS A 26 8.00 8.30 -3.02
CA HIS A 26 8.57 9.36 -2.18
C HIS A 26 7.60 10.55 -2.06
N ALA A 27 7.58 11.18 -0.89
CA ALA A 27 6.76 12.37 -0.65
C ALA A 27 7.38 13.61 -1.28
N TYR A 28 6.56 14.67 -1.47
CA TYR A 28 6.98 16.01 -1.91
C TYR A 28 7.62 16.09 -3.31
N HIS A 29 7.32 15.14 -4.20
CA HIS A 29 7.85 15.13 -5.57
C HIS A 29 6.86 15.67 -6.63
N SER A 30 5.76 16.28 -6.17
CA SER A 30 4.63 16.70 -7.01
C SER A 30 4.37 18.21 -6.93
N HIS A 31 5.33 18.96 -6.40
CA HIS A 31 5.23 20.41 -6.26
C HIS A 31 6.07 21.12 -7.32
#